data_AF-A0ABF7QZP3-F1
#
_entry.id   AF-A0ABF7QZP3-F1
#
_cell.length_a   1.000
_cell.length_b   1.000
_cell.length_c   1.000
_cell.angle_alpha   90.00
_cell.angle_beta   90.00
_cell.angle_gamma   90.00
#
_symmetry.space_group_name_H-M   'P 1'
#
loop_
_entity.id
_entity.type
_entity.pdbx_description
1 polymer ?
#
loop_
_entity_poly.entity_id
_entity_poly.type
_entity_poly.pdbx_seq_one_letter_code
_entity_poly.pdbx_strand_id
1 'polypeptide(L)'
;MSSNDITQLVKDYETKRDKLKGLMKNPSNYSATFSNNTDFRDKNLHFSNSGGTATSSKTRLENHPTKGYPYKRGVKLVVNPFVEGQPHYEPHVEPGGGDDLFGICVNIDDFTQRATVVPITEYFEGYLVAKDNSIKEKDKLKFNSNGELEKANGSTNVNAIATSDSIQLSSDLYIVSVVTYGNKSLN
;
A
#
# COMPACT_ATOMS: atom_id res chain seq x y z
N MET A 1 -14.76 6.64 32.26
CA MET A 1 -14.00 5.45 31.83
C MET A 1 -13.33 4.88 33.06
N SER A 2 -13.58 3.62 33.39
CA SER A 2 -12.96 2.98 34.55
C SER A 2 -11.52 2.54 34.22
N SER A 3 -10.67 2.37 35.24
CA SER A 3 -9.29 1.90 35.07
C SER A 3 -9.20 0.53 34.35
N ASN A 4 -10.25 -0.30 34.51
CA ASN A 4 -10.36 -1.60 33.84
C ASN A 4 -10.54 -1.45 32.31
N ASP A 5 -11.26 -0.43 31.86
CA ASP A 5 -11.47 -0.16 30.44
C ASP A 5 -10.18 0.27 29.75
N ILE A 6 -9.36 1.08 30.45
CA ILE A 6 -8.06 1.55 29.96
C ILE A 6 -7.08 0.38 29.84
N THR A 7 -7.03 -0.49 30.86
CA THR A 7 -6.12 -1.65 30.87
C THR A 7 -6.44 -2.63 29.73
N GLN A 8 -7.72 -2.82 29.43
CA GLN A 8 -8.14 -3.68 28.32
C GLN A 8 -7.75 -3.07 26.96
N LEU A 9 -7.96 -1.77 26.78
CA LEU A 9 -7.56 -1.05 25.57
C LEU A 9 -6.04 -1.13 25.31
N VAL A 10 -5.23 -1.02 26.37
CA VAL A 10 -3.77 -1.17 26.28
C VAL A 10 -3.39 -2.57 25.81
N LYS A 11 -3.96 -3.62 26.40
CA LYS A 11 -3.69 -5.01 26.00
C LYS A 11 -4.10 -5.30 24.56
N ASP A 12 -5.27 -4.81 24.15
CA ASP A 12 -5.77 -4.99 22.79
C ASP A 12 -4.86 -4.29 21.78
N TYR A 13 -4.40 -3.07 22.10
CA TYR A 13 -3.42 -2.34 21.29
C TYR A 13 -2.10 -3.10 21.17
N GLU A 14 -1.53 -3.54 22.30
CA GLU A 14 -0.26 -4.28 22.31
C GLU A 14 -0.35 -5.58 21.50
N THR A 15 -1.44 -6.33 21.66
CA THR A 15 -1.68 -7.56 20.91
C THR A 15 -1.75 -7.31 19.41
N LYS A 16 -2.49 -6.27 18.98
CA LYS A 16 -2.60 -5.91 17.55
C LYS A 16 -1.26 -5.41 17.00
N ARG A 17 -0.55 -4.58 17.78
CA ARG A 17 0.79 -4.07 17.44
C ARG A 17 1.78 -5.22 17.24
N ASP A 18 1.79 -6.21 18.13
CA ASP A 18 2.77 -7.30 18.06
C ASP A 18 2.46 -8.28 16.93
N LYS A 19 1.17 -8.53 16.64
CA LYS A 19 0.74 -9.23 15.42
C LYS A 19 1.22 -8.50 14.16
N LEU A 20 1.04 -7.18 14.09
CA LEU A 20 1.50 -6.39 12.95
C LEU A 20 3.03 -6.44 12.82
N LYS A 21 3.76 -6.32 13.93
CA LYS A 21 5.23 -6.46 13.95
C LYS A 21 5.71 -7.81 13.42
N GLY A 22 5.01 -8.90 13.73
CA GLY A 22 5.34 -10.23 13.22
C GLY A 22 5.23 -10.36 11.70
N LEU A 23 4.42 -9.50 11.05
CA LEU A 23 4.24 -9.49 9.60
C LEU A 23 5.30 -8.63 8.87
N MET A 24 6.07 -7.84 9.61
CA MET A 24 7.00 -6.86 9.07
C MET A 24 8.34 -7.53 8.72
N LYS A 25 8.87 -7.25 7.52
CA LYS A 25 10.16 -7.81 7.04
C LYS A 25 11.34 -7.31 7.88
N ASN A 26 11.23 -6.11 8.46
CA ASN A 26 12.20 -5.50 9.37
C ASN A 26 11.45 -4.68 10.44
N PRO A 27 10.91 -5.31 11.50
CA PRO A 27 10.11 -4.59 12.49
C PRO A 27 10.97 -3.54 13.21
N SER A 28 10.61 -2.26 13.08
CA SER A 28 11.28 -1.19 13.81
C SER A 28 10.84 -1.20 15.28
N ASN A 29 11.79 -1.01 16.19
CA ASN A 29 11.50 -0.87 17.62
C ASN A 29 11.03 0.56 17.91
N TYR A 30 9.73 0.80 17.74
CA TYR A 30 9.06 2.10 17.96
C TYR A 30 9.24 2.71 19.37
N SER A 31 9.66 1.93 20.38
CA SER A 31 9.80 2.42 21.76
C SER A 31 10.86 3.51 21.91
N ALA A 32 11.87 3.54 21.04
CA ALA A 32 12.94 4.54 21.07
C ALA A 32 12.60 5.84 20.30
N THR A 33 11.56 5.81 19.45
CA THR A 33 11.23 6.91 18.53
C THR A 33 10.32 7.97 19.14
N PHE A 34 9.58 7.62 20.20
CA PHE A 34 8.73 8.54 20.97
C PHE A 34 9.18 8.71 22.43
N SER A 35 10.32 8.12 22.80
CA SER A 35 10.90 8.29 24.13
C SER A 35 11.65 9.63 24.21
N ASN A 36 11.11 10.54 24.99
CA ASN A 36 11.71 11.79 25.44
C ASN A 36 12.88 11.61 26.42
N ASN A 37 13.25 10.36 26.75
CA ASN A 37 14.37 10.03 27.63
C ASN A 37 15.69 9.74 26.88
N THR A 38 15.72 9.83 25.54
CA THR A 38 16.95 9.55 24.77
C THR A 38 17.19 10.61 23.70
N ASP A 39 17.65 11.79 24.18
CA ASP A 39 18.26 12.92 23.47
C ASP A 39 17.55 13.55 22.25
N PHE A 40 17.50 14.89 22.25
CA PHE A 40 17.12 15.74 21.10
C PHE A 40 18.24 15.81 20.04
N ARG A 41 18.72 14.66 19.57
CA ARG A 41 19.68 14.61 18.46
C ARG A 41 19.03 13.94 17.28
N ASP A 42 19.21 14.50 16.10
CA ASP A 42 18.93 13.83 14.84
C ASP A 42 19.75 12.53 14.81
N LYS A 43 19.07 11.39 14.91
CA LYS A 43 19.72 10.07 15.03
C LYS A 43 20.21 9.55 13.68
N ASN A 44 20.09 10.34 12.60
CA ASN A 44 20.44 9.94 11.24
C ASN A 44 19.84 8.57 10.88
N LEU A 45 18.70 8.24 11.50
CA LEU A 45 18.01 6.98 11.27
C LEU A 45 17.34 7.12 9.92
N HIS A 46 17.94 6.53 8.90
CA HIS A 46 17.22 6.19 7.69
C HIS A 46 15.99 5.40 8.12
N PHE A 47 14.80 6.00 7.97
CA PHE A 47 13.52 5.34 8.19
C PHE A 47 13.48 4.13 7.26
N SER A 48 13.94 2.99 7.77
CA SER A 48 13.75 1.71 7.14
C SER A 48 12.25 1.53 7.19
N ASN A 49 11.59 1.60 6.03
CA ASN A 49 10.16 1.37 5.90
C ASN A 49 9.89 -0.06 6.36
N SER A 50 9.65 -0.18 7.66
CA SER A 50 9.48 -1.43 8.39
C SER A 50 8.25 -2.20 7.88
N GLY A 51 7.37 -1.54 7.11
CA GLY A 51 6.25 -2.11 6.35
C GLY A 51 6.61 -2.81 5.03
N GLY A 52 7.89 -3.09 4.77
CA GLY A 52 8.30 -4.15 3.85
C GLY A 52 7.97 -3.91 2.38
N THR A 53 8.23 -2.70 1.87
CA THR A 53 8.24 -2.46 0.43
C THR A 53 9.67 -2.57 -0.10
N ALA A 54 9.94 -3.55 -0.98
CA ALA A 54 11.18 -3.65 -1.71
C ALA A 54 10.96 -3.22 -3.17
N THR A 55 11.75 -2.26 -3.62
CA THR A 55 11.82 -1.80 -5.01
C THR A 55 13.24 -2.01 -5.54
N SER A 56 13.43 -1.95 -6.85
CA SER A 56 14.77 -1.98 -7.44
C SER A 56 15.55 -0.71 -7.10
N SER A 57 16.89 -0.78 -7.10
CA SER A 57 17.77 0.40 -6.94
C SER A 57 17.63 1.41 -8.08
N LYS A 58 17.03 1.00 -9.20
CA LYS A 58 16.74 1.84 -10.36
C LYS A 58 15.28 2.28 -10.43
N THR A 59 14.44 1.87 -9.48
CA THR A 59 13.01 2.18 -9.51
C THR A 59 12.81 3.67 -9.37
N ARG A 60 12.13 4.25 -10.36
CA ARG A 60 11.75 5.66 -10.34
C ARG A 60 10.38 5.80 -9.70
N LEU A 61 10.35 6.40 -8.52
CA LEU A 61 9.10 6.80 -7.86
C LEU A 61 8.56 8.07 -8.52
N GLU A 62 7.25 8.14 -8.68
CA GLU A 62 6.56 9.31 -9.21
C GLU A 62 5.64 9.91 -8.15
N ASN A 63 5.51 11.24 -8.14
CA ASN A 63 4.66 11.95 -7.20
C ASN A 63 3.58 12.73 -7.94
N HIS A 64 2.33 12.32 -7.75
CA HIS A 64 1.17 12.91 -8.42
C HIS A 64 0.19 13.46 -7.37
N PRO A 65 -0.55 14.55 -7.65
CA PRO A 65 -1.75 14.87 -6.88
C PRO A 65 -2.65 13.64 -6.79
N THR A 66 -3.33 13.45 -5.67
CA THR A 66 -4.26 12.32 -5.49
C THR A 66 -5.66 12.81 -5.21
N LYS A 67 -6.63 12.02 -5.65
CA LYS A 67 -8.02 12.20 -5.29
C LYS A 67 -8.52 10.92 -4.63
N GLY A 68 -9.06 11.08 -3.42
CA GLY A 68 -9.36 9.95 -2.54
C GLY A 68 -8.11 9.45 -1.80
N TYR A 69 -8.16 8.21 -1.30
CA TYR A 69 -7.10 7.64 -0.48
C TYR A 69 -6.63 6.28 -1.03
N PRO A 70 -5.88 6.24 -2.15
CA PRO A 70 -5.44 5.00 -2.79
C PRO A 70 -4.25 4.30 -2.09
N TYR A 71 -4.06 4.45 -0.78
CA TYR A 71 -2.90 3.88 -0.10
C TYR A 71 -2.84 2.35 -0.24
N LYS A 72 -1.70 1.83 -0.72
CA LYS A 72 -1.45 0.39 -0.96
C LYS A 72 -2.40 -0.25 -1.99
N ARG A 73 -2.92 0.57 -2.91
CA ARG A 73 -3.82 0.16 -4.01
C ARG A 73 -3.18 0.43 -5.37
N GLY A 74 -3.67 -0.27 -6.38
CA GLY A 74 -3.48 0.09 -7.78
C GLY A 74 -4.10 1.46 -8.06
N VAL A 75 -3.44 2.24 -8.91
CA VAL A 75 -3.90 3.56 -9.33
C VAL A 75 -3.90 3.69 -10.83
N LYS A 76 -4.81 4.54 -11.33
CA LYS A 76 -4.83 5.04 -12.70
C LYS A 76 -4.42 6.51 -12.73
N LEU A 77 -3.85 6.95 -13.84
CA LEU A 77 -3.56 8.36 -14.08
C LEU A 77 -4.75 8.99 -14.81
N VAL A 78 -5.36 10.00 -14.19
CA VAL A 78 -6.51 10.72 -14.75
C VAL A 78 -6.05 12.07 -15.26
N VAL A 79 -6.27 12.30 -16.56
CA VAL A 79 -6.05 13.59 -17.22
C VAL A 79 -7.40 14.09 -17.68
N ASN A 80 -7.91 15.13 -17.02
CA ASN A 80 -9.19 15.72 -17.41
C ASN A 80 -9.01 16.55 -18.68
N PRO A 81 -9.90 16.44 -19.68
CA PRO A 81 -9.86 17.31 -20.84
C PRO A 81 -10.09 18.76 -20.40
N PHE A 82 -9.41 19.70 -21.06
CA PHE A 82 -9.67 21.11 -20.86
C PHE A 82 -11.08 21.44 -21.37
N VAL A 83 -11.93 22.00 -20.50
CA VAL A 83 -13.27 22.48 -20.85
C VAL A 83 -13.31 23.97 -20.53
N GLU A 84 -13.59 24.79 -21.54
CA GLU A 84 -13.65 26.24 -21.41
C GLU A 84 -14.72 26.64 -20.37
N GLY A 85 -14.35 27.48 -19.40
CA GLY A 85 -15.23 27.92 -18.31
C GLY A 85 -15.37 26.96 -17.12
N GLN A 86 -14.64 25.83 -17.10
CA GLN A 86 -14.58 24.91 -15.96
C GLN A 86 -13.20 24.90 -15.31
N PRO A 87 -13.09 24.67 -13.98
CA PRO A 87 -11.80 24.48 -13.32
C PRO A 87 -11.07 23.28 -13.94
N HIS A 88 -9.89 23.51 -14.49
CA HIS A 88 -9.01 22.44 -14.97
C HIS A 88 -8.27 21.85 -13.78
N TYR A 89 -8.39 20.53 -13.59
CA TYR A 89 -7.64 19.82 -12.57
C TYR A 89 -6.27 19.40 -13.12
N GLU A 90 -5.24 19.49 -12.28
CA GLU A 90 -3.96 18.87 -12.58
C GLU A 90 -4.14 17.36 -12.81
N PRO A 91 -3.31 16.74 -13.69
CA PRO A 91 -3.21 15.29 -13.78
C PRO A 91 -3.03 14.70 -12.37
N HIS A 92 -3.87 13.74 -12.02
CA HIS A 92 -3.90 13.19 -10.68
C HIS A 92 -4.14 11.68 -10.72
N VAL A 93 -3.88 11.02 -9.60
CA VAL A 93 -4.12 9.59 -9.46
C VAL A 93 -5.35 9.30 -8.61
N GLU A 94 -6.11 8.32 -9.08
CA GLU A 94 -7.29 7.76 -8.42
C GLU A 94 -7.10 6.23 -8.29
N PRO A 95 -7.81 5.56 -7.37
CA PRO A 95 -7.88 4.09 -7.37
C PRO A 95 -8.26 3.56 -8.75
N GLY A 96 -7.56 2.51 -9.19
CA GLY A 96 -7.76 1.96 -10.53
C GLY A 96 -7.01 0.65 -10.76
N GLY A 97 -7.38 -0.03 -11.83
CA GLY A 97 -6.82 -1.32 -12.21
C GLY A 97 -7.26 -1.71 -13.62
N GLY A 98 -7.08 -2.98 -13.98
CA GLY A 98 -7.34 -3.44 -15.35
C GLY A 98 -6.43 -2.74 -16.37
N ASP A 99 -7.01 -2.30 -17.48
CA ASP A 99 -6.28 -1.69 -18.60
C ASP A 99 -5.78 -0.27 -18.29
N ASP A 100 -6.38 0.40 -17.30
CA ASP A 100 -6.00 1.76 -16.86
C ASP A 100 -4.94 1.73 -15.74
N LEU A 101 -4.41 0.56 -15.39
CA LEU A 101 -3.44 0.43 -14.30
C LEU A 101 -2.14 1.16 -14.65
N PHE A 102 -1.92 2.28 -13.97
CA PHE A 102 -0.73 3.11 -14.11
C PHE A 102 0.39 2.64 -13.17
N GLY A 103 0.04 2.34 -11.92
CA GLY A 103 1.02 1.97 -10.91
C GLY A 103 0.39 1.63 -9.58
N ILE A 104 1.23 1.62 -8.54
CA ILE A 104 0.86 1.24 -7.18
C ILE A 104 1.18 2.42 -6.27
N CYS A 105 0.17 2.92 -5.57
CA CYS A 105 0.38 3.97 -4.56
C CYS A 105 0.95 3.34 -3.28
N VAL A 106 2.15 3.78 -2.90
CA VAL A 106 2.89 3.24 -1.74
C VAL A 106 2.92 4.19 -0.56
N ASN A 107 2.62 5.47 -0.79
CA ASN A 107 2.52 6.49 0.24
C ASN A 107 1.56 7.61 -0.20
N ILE A 108 0.91 8.24 0.78
CA ILE A 108 0.12 9.45 0.59
C ILE A 108 0.61 10.48 1.60
N ASP A 109 0.86 11.69 1.13
CA ASP A 109 1.02 12.86 1.97
C ASP A 109 -0.34 13.53 2.13
N ASP A 110 -0.94 13.37 3.31
CA ASP A 110 -2.26 13.92 3.63
C ASP A 110 -2.28 15.45 3.66
N PHE A 111 -1.14 16.09 3.92
CA PHE A 111 -1.07 17.56 3.98
C PHE A 111 -1.08 18.15 2.58
N THR A 112 -0.27 17.60 1.67
CA THR A 112 -0.19 18.10 0.28
C THR A 112 -1.12 17.40 -0.70
N GLN A 113 -1.84 16.36 -0.25
CA GLN A 113 -2.70 15.52 -1.08
C GLN A 113 -1.94 14.94 -2.28
N ARG A 114 -0.74 14.41 -2.04
CA ARG A 114 0.10 13.81 -3.08
C ARG A 114 0.35 12.33 -2.80
N ALA A 115 0.20 11.51 -3.84
CA ALA A 115 0.51 10.10 -3.79
C ALA A 115 1.90 9.84 -4.39
N THR A 116 2.69 9.04 -3.68
CA THR A 116 3.90 8.42 -4.23
C THR A 116 3.53 7.11 -4.88
N VAL A 117 3.84 6.99 -6.17
CA VAL A 117 3.47 5.88 -7.04
C VAL A 117 4.72 5.15 -7.51
N VAL A 118 4.69 3.83 -7.41
CA VAL A 118 5.61 2.94 -8.12
C VAL A 118 4.94 2.59 -9.46
N PRO A 119 5.50 2.98 -10.61
CA PRO A 119 4.96 2.61 -11.91
C PRO A 119 4.81 1.09 -12.03
N ILE A 120 3.74 0.60 -12.66
CA ILE A 120 3.47 -0.86 -12.67
C ILE A 120 4.61 -1.65 -13.33
N THR A 121 5.33 -1.04 -14.27
CA THR A 121 6.47 -1.61 -14.99
C THR A 121 7.69 -1.88 -14.10
N GLU A 122 7.73 -1.32 -12.90
CA GLU A 122 8.79 -1.50 -11.93
C GLU A 122 8.59 -2.73 -11.04
N TYR A 123 9.68 -3.25 -10.49
CA TYR A 123 9.62 -4.29 -9.48
C TYR A 123 9.05 -3.71 -8.17
N PHE A 124 8.06 -4.39 -7.62
CA PHE A 124 7.56 -4.13 -6.27
C PHE A 124 7.32 -5.44 -5.53
N GLU A 125 7.73 -5.49 -4.28
CA GLU A 125 7.39 -6.53 -3.34
C GLU A 125 6.89 -5.90 -2.04
N GLY A 126 5.76 -6.38 -1.52
CA GLY A 126 5.22 -5.92 -0.25
C GLY A 126 3.72 -6.18 -0.10
N TYR A 127 3.15 -5.67 0.99
CA TYR A 127 1.72 -5.80 1.26
C TYR A 127 0.89 -4.78 0.48
N LEU A 128 -0.17 -5.26 -0.16
CA LEU A 128 -1.18 -4.47 -0.87
C LEU A 128 -2.59 -4.85 -0.43
N VAL A 129 -3.56 -3.98 -0.70
CA VAL A 129 -4.97 -4.21 -0.35
C VAL A 129 -5.53 -5.37 -1.19
N ALA A 130 -6.13 -6.34 -0.52
CA ALA A 130 -6.87 -7.44 -1.12
C ALA A 130 -8.37 -7.14 -1.07
N LYS A 131 -9.10 -7.61 -2.09
CA LYS A 131 -10.56 -7.49 -2.18
C LYS A 131 -11.27 -8.27 -1.06
N ASP A 132 -10.75 -9.46 -0.74
CA ASP A 132 -11.36 -10.39 0.21
C ASP A 132 -10.31 -11.34 0.83
N ASN A 133 -10.78 -12.26 1.67
CA ASN A 133 -9.96 -13.27 2.34
C ASN A 133 -9.75 -14.57 1.53
N SER A 134 -10.15 -14.62 0.26
CA SER A 134 -10.07 -15.83 -0.56
C SER A 134 -8.69 -16.08 -1.16
N ILE A 135 -7.83 -15.04 -1.17
CA ILE A 135 -6.51 -15.09 -1.79
C ILE A 135 -5.57 -15.96 -0.97
N LYS A 136 -4.92 -16.90 -1.66
CA LYS A 136 -3.94 -17.82 -1.11
C LYS A 136 -2.57 -17.57 -1.68
N GLU A 137 -1.55 -18.00 -0.94
CA GLU A 137 -0.18 -18.00 -1.43
C GLU A 137 -0.11 -18.64 -2.83
N LYS A 138 0.68 -18.04 -3.74
CA LYS A 138 0.87 -18.42 -5.15
C LYS A 138 -0.31 -18.15 -6.08
N ASP A 139 -1.42 -17.59 -5.59
CA ASP A 139 -2.48 -17.11 -6.48
C ASP A 139 -1.95 -16.02 -7.42
N LYS A 140 -2.34 -16.10 -8.70
CA LYS A 140 -2.13 -15.04 -9.69
C LYS A 140 -3.19 -13.97 -9.51
N LEU A 141 -2.78 -12.71 -9.39
CA LEU A 141 -3.63 -11.59 -9.02
C LEU A 141 -3.62 -10.48 -10.07
N LYS A 142 -4.71 -9.71 -10.08
CA LYS A 142 -4.87 -8.50 -10.86
C LYS A 142 -5.48 -7.39 -10.00
N PHE A 143 -5.26 -6.13 -10.39
CA PHE A 143 -5.92 -5.00 -9.76
C PHE A 143 -7.33 -4.80 -10.35
N ASN A 144 -8.34 -4.72 -9.49
CA ASN A 144 -9.71 -4.38 -9.87
C ASN A 144 -9.89 -2.86 -10.05
N SER A 145 -11.09 -2.41 -10.44
CA SER A 145 -11.40 -0.99 -10.65
C SER A 145 -11.22 -0.10 -9.41
N ASN A 146 -11.22 -0.69 -8.20
CA ASN A 146 -10.99 0.00 -6.93
C ASN A 146 -9.51 -0.05 -6.49
N GLY A 147 -8.63 -0.58 -7.34
CA GLY A 147 -7.21 -0.76 -7.04
C GLY A 147 -6.91 -1.85 -6.02
N GLU A 148 -7.84 -2.76 -5.76
CA GLU A 148 -7.64 -3.90 -4.85
C GLU A 148 -7.22 -5.13 -5.65
N LEU A 149 -6.44 -6.00 -5.02
CA LEU A 149 -6.06 -7.25 -5.62
C LEU A 149 -7.19 -8.26 -5.53
N GLU A 150 -7.47 -8.91 -6.65
CA GLU A 150 -8.36 -10.07 -6.75
C GLU A 150 -7.72 -11.17 -7.60
N LYS A 151 -8.22 -12.41 -7.49
CA LYS A 151 -7.75 -13.52 -8.30
C LYS A 151 -7.96 -13.24 -9.78
N ALA A 152 -6.93 -13.53 -10.58
CA ALA A 152 -6.98 -13.31 -12.02
C ALA A 152 -7.97 -14.25 -12.74
N ASN A 153 -8.29 -15.43 -12.19
CA ASN A 153 -9.28 -16.39 -12.73
C ASN A 153 -9.15 -16.65 -14.24
N GLY A 154 -7.94 -16.86 -14.74
CA GLY A 154 -7.68 -17.10 -16.17
C GLY A 154 -7.60 -15.83 -17.04
N SER A 155 -7.68 -14.64 -16.42
CA SER A 155 -7.38 -13.36 -17.07
C SER A 155 -5.94 -13.33 -17.58
N THR A 156 -5.75 -12.77 -18.78
CA THR A 156 -4.43 -12.48 -19.36
C THR A 156 -3.70 -11.37 -18.60
N ASN A 157 -4.45 -10.49 -17.94
CA ASN A 157 -3.91 -9.36 -17.18
C ASN A 157 -3.55 -9.83 -15.76
N VAL A 158 -2.39 -10.47 -15.60
CA VAL A 158 -1.82 -10.83 -14.29
C VAL A 158 -0.76 -9.79 -13.92
N ASN A 159 -0.93 -9.11 -12.79
CA ASN A 159 -0.03 -8.04 -12.36
C ASN A 159 0.88 -8.46 -11.19
N ALA A 160 0.44 -9.44 -10.40
CA ALA A 160 1.12 -9.85 -9.18
C ALA A 160 0.92 -11.34 -8.86
N ILE A 161 1.80 -11.89 -8.05
CA ILE A 161 1.65 -13.22 -7.44
C ILE A 161 1.64 -13.03 -5.92
N ALA A 162 0.69 -13.69 -5.25
CA ALA A 162 0.62 -13.72 -3.80
C ALA A 162 1.82 -14.49 -3.21
N THR A 163 2.51 -13.88 -2.25
CA THR A 163 3.56 -14.53 -1.45
C THR A 163 3.08 -14.88 -0.04
N SER A 164 1.81 -14.62 0.27
CA SER A 164 1.15 -15.04 1.50
C SER A 164 -0.33 -15.29 1.24
N ASP A 165 -1.00 -15.94 2.18
CA ASP A 165 -2.46 -15.86 2.29
C ASP A 165 -2.87 -14.41 2.62
N SER A 166 -4.10 -14.04 2.25
CA SER A 166 -4.68 -12.76 2.67
C SER A 166 -4.89 -12.71 4.18
N ILE A 167 -4.62 -11.54 4.75
CA ILE A 167 -4.71 -11.25 6.18
C ILE A 167 -5.79 -10.19 6.38
N GLN A 168 -6.75 -10.48 7.26
CA GLN A 168 -7.76 -9.52 7.67
C GLN A 168 -7.18 -8.55 8.70
N LEU A 169 -7.26 -7.24 8.42
CA LEU A 169 -6.87 -6.18 9.34
C LEU A 169 -8.06 -5.61 10.12
N SER A 170 -9.22 -5.49 9.47
CA SER A 170 -10.49 -5.05 10.07
C SER A 170 -11.68 -5.76 9.40
N SER A 171 -12.92 -5.40 9.75
CA SER A 171 -14.14 -6.01 9.17
C SER A 171 -14.09 -6.07 7.65
N ASP A 172 -13.62 -4.99 7.01
CA ASP A 172 -13.73 -4.77 5.57
C ASP A 172 -12.37 -4.54 4.89
N LEU A 173 -11.26 -4.70 5.62
CA LEU A 173 -9.92 -4.48 5.09
C LEU A 173 -9.08 -5.76 5.15
N TYR A 174 -8.64 -6.20 3.98
CA TYR A 174 -7.73 -7.32 3.80
C TYR A 174 -6.45 -6.84 3.14
N ILE A 175 -5.33 -7.45 3.50
CA ILE A 175 -4.03 -7.23 2.85
C ILE A 175 -3.43 -8.56 2.41
N VAL A 176 -2.59 -8.53 1.41
CA VAL A 176 -1.84 -9.70 0.94
C VAL A 176 -0.43 -9.28 0.56
N SER A 177 0.57 -10.06 0.96
CA SER A 177 1.95 -9.86 0.50
C SER A 177 2.06 -10.34 -0.93
N VAL A 178 2.66 -9.53 -1.80
CA VAL A 178 2.82 -9.85 -3.21
C VAL A 178 4.19 -9.49 -3.74
N VAL A 179 4.53 -10.08 -4.88
CA VAL A 179 5.54 -9.56 -5.80
C VAL A 179 4.84 -9.21 -7.12
N THR A 180 5.18 -8.05 -7.69
CA THR A 180 4.64 -7.57 -8.97
C THR A 180 5.69 -7.74 -10.06
N TYR A 181 5.23 -7.99 -11.28
CA TYR A 181 6.12 -8.29 -12.40
C TYR A 181 5.77 -7.49 -13.66
N GLY A 182 5.32 -6.23 -13.53
CA GLY A 182 4.93 -5.41 -14.69
C GLY A 182 3.80 -5.99 -15.52
N ASN A 183 3.44 -5.30 -16.61
CA ASN A 183 2.62 -5.89 -17.67
C ASN A 183 3.43 -6.89 -18.52
N LYS A 184 4.21 -7.77 -17.88
CA LYS A 184 4.78 -8.93 -18.56
C LYS A 184 3.74 -10.02 -18.53
N SER A 185 3.11 -10.25 -19.68
CA SER A 185 2.29 -11.44 -19.92
C SER A 185 3.06 -12.67 -19.42
N LEU A 186 2.58 -13.28 -18.34
CA LEU A 186 3.02 -14.61 -17.94
C LEU A 186 2.32 -15.57 -18.91
N ASN A 187 2.87 -15.68 -20.13
CA ASN A 187 2.54 -16.75 -21.07
C ASN A 187 2.98 -18.09 -20.47
#